data_AF-A0A4D6HUR0-F1
#
_entry.id   AF-A0A4D6HUR0-F1
#
_cell.length_a   1.000
_cell.length_b   1.000
_cell.length_c   1.000
_cell.angle_alpha   90.00
_cell.angle_beta   90.00
_cell.angle_gamma   90.00
#
_symmetry.space_group_name_H-M   'P 1'
#
loop_
_entity.id
_entity.type
_entity.pdbx_description
1 polymer ?
#
loop_
_entity_poly.entity_id
_entity_poly.type
_entity_poly.pdbx_seq_one_letter_code
_entity_poly.pdbx_strand_id
1 'polypeptide(L)'
;MARESSVLNDSESADSEDQSADESGNSGLLHRRSYMKLAGATTAAAAAFGASASADENDYDVIRARGQVINIGRGETFENKLIDVSTGNSVLLNVTGADSVIRNIGFEGLYRGDQFLVSINADRGDILFENIYMGDGATKEGSSFVHGPGAVFMHRGNDASVTFRRCNVQGFPNNGFYCSNTASGPSSVHFDTCFGKNNGVTTFRCASGNDVIENCVAYNDNTDYGPGYGGYTETNGRPVWVWNGGTVTIRDSHFADGPYPYSLVAGANGSPGSVNFESGGYRGDIQRASGSTVSVGDAVSTSPDLSVPDGVPTSAEAAASGTASADSGTGGADSTDDEADEEDDDQLPNVILFDGDDSDVTRYEFEVDGDVEPSNYEGATIDDEAEIEDSLASGVVADWKDAFRFSGDLEELTVDGPATVLVNDEAIDPADYGDDLPHVLEVEGQGSPTSFEITVEGTIELAGDDDPEDEATTVSGSTGQSTVTDGTQTFRFSGALTDVTLIDGEATVSLDGEEIDPADYGDHEVLPHALVIDGTNASEPSTYSFEASGAVVKSTYRDATIDDEDVVEGRAVRGAVSNWLDAYWFDGDIEEFTLCGDATVDVQYNVREQ
;
A
#
# COMPACT_ATOMS: atom_id res chain seq x y z
N MET A 1 -35.02 -52.37 6.88
CA MET A 1 -35.51 -53.58 7.59
C MET A 1 -34.83 -54.80 6.97
N ALA A 2 -34.22 -55.66 7.78
CA ALA A 2 -33.50 -56.89 7.39
C ALA A 2 -32.23 -56.64 6.51
N ARG A 3 -31.13 -57.42 6.62
CA ARG A 3 -30.83 -58.63 7.41
C ARG A 3 -29.44 -58.54 8.09
N GLU A 4 -29.23 -59.36 9.12
CA GLU A 4 -27.92 -59.80 9.65
C GLU A 4 -27.28 -60.85 8.67
N SER A 5 -26.06 -61.41 8.81
CA SER A 5 -24.99 -61.48 9.83
C SER A 5 -23.68 -61.96 9.11
N SER A 6 -22.52 -62.34 9.69
CA SER A 6 -22.03 -62.56 11.07
C SER A 6 -20.49 -62.59 11.17
N VAL A 7 -19.92 -61.96 12.21
CA VAL A 7 -18.90 -62.47 13.16
C VAL A 7 -17.66 -63.27 12.66
N LEU A 8 -16.48 -62.65 12.86
CA LEU A 8 -15.12 -63.17 13.22
C LEU A 8 -14.48 -64.38 12.50
N ASN A 9 -13.18 -64.25 12.24
CA ASN A 9 -12.17 -65.20 12.75
C ASN A 9 -10.85 -64.48 13.07
N ASP A 10 -9.93 -65.14 13.77
CA ASP A 10 -8.83 -64.51 14.53
C ASP A 10 -7.42 -64.93 14.03
N SER A 11 -6.39 -64.17 14.48
CA SER A 11 -4.95 -64.49 14.53
C SER A 11 -4.21 -65.03 13.28
N GLU A 12 -3.13 -64.34 12.90
CA GLU A 12 -1.77 -64.94 12.94
C GLU A 12 -0.68 -63.86 13.04
N SER A 13 0.52 -64.25 13.50
CA SER A 13 1.54 -63.34 14.06
C SER A 13 2.88 -63.41 13.33
N ALA A 14 3.61 -62.29 13.25
CA ALA A 14 5.04 -62.28 12.95
C ALA A 14 5.72 -61.06 13.58
N ASP A 15 6.35 -61.24 14.75
CA ASP A 15 7.44 -60.37 15.20
C ASP A 15 8.70 -60.63 14.36
N SER A 16 9.52 -59.60 14.19
CA SER A 16 10.94 -59.76 13.84
C SER A 16 11.76 -58.70 14.57
N GLU A 17 12.64 -59.17 15.45
CA GLU A 17 13.43 -58.36 16.38
C GLU A 17 14.43 -57.43 15.66
N ASP A 18 14.45 -56.18 16.13
CA ASP A 18 15.62 -55.47 16.69
C ASP A 18 17.02 -55.78 16.13
N GLN A 19 17.74 -54.71 15.75
CA GLN A 19 19.18 -54.70 15.92
C GLN A 19 19.76 -53.31 16.24
N SER A 20 19.96 -53.07 17.55
CA SER A 20 21.06 -52.33 18.17
C SER A 20 21.22 -50.82 17.87
N ALA A 21 21.12 -50.04 18.95
CA ALA A 21 21.57 -48.65 19.05
C ALA A 21 23.10 -48.51 19.08
N ASP A 22 23.57 -47.27 19.02
CA ASP A 22 24.76 -46.83 19.76
C ASP A 22 24.55 -45.38 20.29
N GLU A 23 25.17 -45.01 21.41
CA GLU A 23 24.83 -43.79 22.19
C GLU A 23 25.88 -42.66 22.12
N SER A 24 25.43 -41.43 21.86
CA SER A 24 25.98 -40.15 22.38
C SER A 24 25.02 -39.01 22.00
N GLY A 25 24.77 -37.95 22.79
CA GLY A 25 25.56 -37.36 23.87
C GLY A 25 26.35 -36.17 23.29
N ASN A 26 26.06 -34.90 23.58
CA ASN A 26 25.37 -34.31 24.73
C ASN A 26 24.57 -33.04 24.34
N SER A 27 23.82 -32.47 25.29
CA SER A 27 23.01 -31.25 25.10
C SER A 27 23.81 -29.96 24.90
N GLY A 28 23.30 -29.06 24.06
CA GLY A 28 23.76 -27.68 23.93
C GLY A 28 22.91 -26.85 22.97
N LEU A 29 22.40 -25.70 23.45
CA LEU A 29 21.91 -24.56 22.65
C LEU A 29 20.88 -24.86 21.54
N LEU A 30 19.62 -25.09 21.92
CA LEU A 30 18.48 -24.91 21.01
C LEU A 30 18.04 -23.43 21.01
N HIS A 31 18.35 -22.71 19.92
CA HIS A 31 17.71 -21.46 19.55
C HIS A 31 17.60 -21.37 18.01
N ARG A 32 16.47 -20.84 17.53
CA ARG A 32 16.17 -20.48 16.12
C ARG A 32 16.51 -21.55 15.04
N ARG A 33 15.56 -22.46 14.75
CA ARG A 33 15.13 -22.92 13.39
C ARG A 33 14.14 -24.11 13.48
N SER A 34 13.44 -24.38 12.37
CA SER A 34 12.25 -25.26 12.27
C SER A 34 10.96 -24.61 12.80
N TYR A 35 9.79 -24.76 12.18
CA TYR A 35 9.37 -25.83 11.26
C TYR A 35 8.82 -25.35 9.91
N MET A 36 9.47 -25.78 8.82
CA MET A 36 8.76 -26.05 7.58
C MET A 36 8.22 -27.49 7.65
N LYS A 37 6.93 -27.72 7.38
CA LYS A 37 6.27 -29.04 7.44
C LYS A 37 5.24 -29.21 6.32
N LEU A 38 5.70 -29.67 5.16
CA LEU A 38 4.84 -30.06 4.05
C LEU A 38 4.92 -31.58 3.82
N ALA A 39 3.83 -32.31 4.08
CA ALA A 39 3.56 -33.66 3.55
C ALA A 39 2.12 -34.11 3.90
N GLY A 40 1.21 -34.12 2.92
CA GLY A 40 -0.19 -34.54 3.11
C GLY A 40 -1.06 -34.32 1.87
N ALA A 41 -0.75 -35.03 0.78
CA ALA A 41 -1.15 -34.60 -0.56
C ALA A 41 -2.61 -34.87 -0.97
N THR A 42 -3.21 -33.85 -1.60
CA THR A 42 -4.18 -33.99 -2.72
C THR A 42 -3.74 -33.05 -3.84
N THR A 43 -3.75 -33.51 -5.09
CA THR A 43 -3.01 -32.88 -6.18
C THR A 43 -3.78 -31.78 -6.92
N ALA A 44 -3.22 -30.58 -6.96
CA ALA A 44 -3.38 -29.58 -8.01
C ALA A 44 -1.98 -29.16 -8.50
N ALA A 45 -1.86 -28.62 -9.71
CA ALA A 45 -0.55 -28.40 -10.33
C ALA A 45 0.16 -27.16 -9.77
N ALA A 46 1.47 -27.28 -9.56
CA ALA A 46 2.37 -26.17 -9.26
C ALA A 46 3.59 -26.26 -10.18
N ALA A 47 3.97 -25.13 -10.77
CA ALA A 47 5.28 -24.90 -11.37
C ALA A 47 6.08 -23.97 -10.44
N ALA A 48 7.40 -24.08 -10.45
CA ALA A 48 8.23 -23.56 -9.37
C ALA A 48 8.41 -22.04 -9.39
N PHE A 49 8.23 -21.42 -8.22
CA PHE A 49 9.06 -20.31 -7.78
C PHE A 49 9.79 -20.71 -6.49
N GLY A 50 11.01 -20.22 -6.32
CA GLY A 50 11.95 -20.73 -5.33
C GLY A 50 13.32 -20.06 -5.36
N ALA A 51 13.33 -18.73 -5.52
CA ALA A 51 14.44 -17.90 -5.10
C ALA A 51 14.21 -17.46 -3.64
N SER A 52 15.29 -17.25 -2.90
CA SER A 52 15.23 -16.64 -1.57
C SER A 52 15.51 -15.15 -1.70
N ALA A 53 14.48 -14.32 -1.58
CA ALA A 53 14.64 -12.88 -1.53
C ALA A 53 15.40 -12.44 -0.26
N SER A 54 16.09 -11.32 -0.36
CA SER A 54 16.28 -10.36 0.73
C SER A 54 14.92 -9.86 1.24
N ALA A 55 14.91 -9.08 2.32
CA ALA A 55 13.78 -8.23 2.64
C ALA A 55 14.18 -6.81 2.24
N ASP A 56 13.30 -6.12 1.53
CA ASP A 56 13.47 -4.72 1.15
C ASP A 56 12.99 -3.83 2.32
N GLU A 57 13.49 -2.60 2.44
CA GLU A 57 13.32 -1.74 3.64
C GLU A 57 11.85 -1.52 4.04
N ASN A 58 10.95 -1.38 3.06
CA ASN A 58 9.52 -1.27 3.29
C ASN A 58 8.85 -2.67 3.42
N ASP A 59 8.67 -3.17 4.66
CA ASP A 59 8.09 -4.49 5.01
C ASP A 59 6.59 -4.67 4.64
N TYR A 60 6.06 -4.01 3.60
CA TYR A 60 4.66 -4.09 3.16
C TYR A 60 4.45 -3.94 1.64
N ASP A 61 3.47 -4.66 1.06
CA ASP A 61 3.13 -4.51 -0.37
C ASP A 61 2.13 -3.35 -0.58
N VAL A 62 2.33 -2.55 -1.64
CA VAL A 62 1.39 -1.50 -2.06
C VAL A 62 0.31 -2.05 -3.00
N ILE A 63 -0.96 -1.75 -2.72
CA ILE A 63 -2.13 -2.15 -3.54
C ILE A 63 -2.92 -0.90 -3.97
N ARG A 64 -2.62 -0.38 -5.16
CA ARG A 64 -3.39 0.70 -5.78
C ARG A 64 -4.82 0.26 -6.12
N ALA A 65 -5.83 1.06 -5.76
CA ALA A 65 -7.24 0.77 -6.04
C ALA A 65 -7.57 0.92 -7.54
N ARG A 66 -8.26 -0.08 -8.10
CA ARG A 66 -8.63 -0.23 -9.53
C ARG A 66 -10.06 -0.80 -9.74
N GLY A 67 -10.84 -0.94 -8.67
CA GLY A 67 -12.17 -1.59 -8.68
C GLY A 67 -12.20 -3.04 -8.16
N GLN A 68 -11.07 -3.55 -7.66
CA GLN A 68 -10.89 -4.97 -7.35
C GLN A 68 -11.53 -5.42 -6.02
N VAL A 69 -11.88 -6.72 -5.97
CA VAL A 69 -12.34 -7.41 -4.75
C VAL A 69 -11.29 -8.41 -4.31
N ILE A 70 -10.65 -8.15 -3.18
CA ILE A 70 -9.69 -9.05 -2.53
C ILE A 70 -10.50 -9.98 -1.63
N ASN A 71 -10.49 -11.28 -1.92
CA ASN A 71 -11.26 -12.27 -1.17
C ASN A 71 -10.38 -12.94 -0.13
N ILE A 72 -10.81 -12.94 1.13
CA ILE A 72 -10.06 -13.53 2.25
C ILE A 72 -10.84 -14.74 2.77
N GLY A 73 -10.22 -15.93 2.64
CA GLY A 73 -10.75 -17.25 2.92
C GLY A 73 -10.37 -17.82 4.30
N ARG A 74 -10.82 -19.04 4.60
CA ARG A 74 -10.78 -19.60 5.97
C ARG A 74 -9.35 -19.96 6.36
N GLY A 75 -8.89 -19.42 7.49
CA GLY A 75 -7.53 -19.66 7.99
C GLY A 75 -6.44 -18.87 7.25
N GLU A 76 -6.81 -17.91 6.40
CA GLU A 76 -5.87 -17.07 5.67
C GLU A 76 -5.44 -15.86 6.51
N THR A 77 -4.20 -15.43 6.28
CA THR A 77 -3.66 -14.17 6.79
C THR A 77 -3.48 -13.21 5.62
N PHE A 78 -4.00 -11.99 5.75
CA PHE A 78 -3.78 -10.88 4.83
C PHE A 78 -3.11 -9.75 5.62
N GLU A 79 -1.82 -9.54 5.40
CA GLU A 79 -1.01 -8.72 6.28
C GLU A 79 0.02 -7.85 5.57
N ASN A 80 0.42 -6.76 6.24
CA ASN A 80 1.41 -5.76 5.83
C ASN A 80 1.10 -5.17 4.44
N LYS A 81 0.11 -4.28 4.35
CA LYS A 81 -0.32 -3.68 3.07
C LYS A 81 -0.64 -2.19 3.19
N LEU A 82 -0.15 -1.40 2.24
CA LEU A 82 -0.60 -0.03 2.00
C LEU A 82 -1.62 -0.05 0.85
N ILE A 83 -2.85 0.36 1.08
CA ILE A 83 -3.91 0.34 0.06
C ILE A 83 -4.22 1.76 -0.38
N ASP A 84 -3.50 2.23 -1.41
CA ASP A 84 -3.77 3.49 -2.11
C ASP A 84 -5.22 3.51 -2.64
N VAL A 85 -6.04 4.38 -2.08
CA VAL A 85 -7.39 4.70 -2.55
C VAL A 85 -7.50 6.13 -3.10
N SER A 86 -6.37 6.84 -3.21
CA SER A 86 -6.27 8.17 -3.80
C SER A 86 -6.73 8.19 -5.26
N THR A 87 -6.54 7.09 -5.98
CA THR A 87 -6.88 6.90 -7.41
C THR A 87 -8.34 7.25 -7.75
N GLY A 88 -9.23 7.21 -6.77
CA GLY A 88 -10.66 7.44 -6.93
C GLY A 88 -11.45 6.23 -7.42
N ASN A 89 -10.78 5.11 -7.72
CA ASN A 89 -11.44 3.82 -7.90
C ASN A 89 -11.85 3.22 -6.55
N SER A 90 -12.60 2.11 -6.58
CA SER A 90 -12.95 1.37 -5.36
C SER A 90 -12.04 0.16 -5.12
N VAL A 91 -12.04 -0.32 -3.87
CA VAL A 91 -11.42 -1.58 -3.47
C VAL A 91 -12.28 -2.20 -2.37
N LEU A 92 -12.31 -3.54 -2.30
CA LEU A 92 -13.11 -4.27 -1.31
C LEU A 92 -12.33 -5.44 -0.73
N LEU A 93 -12.07 -5.41 0.58
CA LEU A 93 -11.67 -6.59 1.35
C LEU A 93 -12.92 -7.41 1.71
N ASN A 94 -13.15 -8.50 0.99
CA ASN A 94 -14.29 -9.39 1.16
C ASN A 94 -13.91 -10.60 2.01
N VAL A 95 -14.07 -10.46 3.33
CA VAL A 95 -13.75 -11.50 4.31
C VAL A 95 -14.93 -12.48 4.43
N THR A 96 -14.72 -13.67 3.88
CA THR A 96 -15.70 -14.78 3.91
C THR A 96 -15.17 -15.99 4.69
N GLY A 97 -13.86 -16.02 4.94
CA GLY A 97 -13.22 -16.96 5.84
C GLY A 97 -13.35 -16.58 7.30
N ALA A 98 -13.75 -17.53 8.12
CA ALA A 98 -13.50 -17.49 9.56
C ALA A 98 -12.08 -18.00 9.85
N ASP A 99 -11.65 -17.92 11.11
CA ASP A 99 -10.31 -18.29 11.57
C ASP A 99 -9.19 -17.49 10.87
N SER A 100 -9.53 -16.32 10.31
CA SER A 100 -8.66 -15.48 9.48
C SER A 100 -8.08 -14.29 10.24
N VAL A 101 -6.95 -13.78 9.75
CA VAL A 101 -6.24 -12.62 10.31
C VAL A 101 -6.05 -11.57 9.22
N ILE A 102 -6.46 -10.34 9.51
CA ILE A 102 -6.24 -9.17 8.67
C ILE A 102 -5.46 -8.20 9.54
N ARG A 103 -4.20 -7.89 9.22
CA ARG A 103 -3.39 -7.03 10.11
C ARG A 103 -2.37 -6.16 9.41
N ASN A 104 -1.96 -5.08 10.07
CA ASN A 104 -1.01 -4.12 9.51
C ASN A 104 -1.47 -3.62 8.12
N ILE A 105 -2.64 -2.97 8.07
CA ILE A 105 -3.24 -2.52 6.80
C ILE A 105 -3.51 -1.01 6.86
N GLY A 106 -2.81 -0.26 6.03
CA GLY A 106 -3.11 1.13 5.72
C GLY A 106 -4.12 1.25 4.58
N PHE A 107 -4.98 2.27 4.65
CA PHE A 107 -5.74 2.78 3.51
C PHE A 107 -5.35 4.25 3.35
N GLU A 108 -4.66 4.54 2.25
CA GLU A 108 -3.97 5.80 1.99
C GLU A 108 -4.81 6.67 1.02
N GLY A 109 -5.03 7.92 1.40
CA GLY A 109 -5.75 8.91 0.61
C GLY A 109 -7.26 8.96 0.85
N LEU A 110 -7.85 10.08 0.45
CA LEU A 110 -9.28 10.34 0.62
C LEU A 110 -10.14 9.47 -0.32
N TYR A 111 -10.87 8.51 0.24
CA TYR A 111 -11.65 7.55 -0.55
C TYR A 111 -12.83 8.21 -1.30
N ARG A 112 -12.95 7.92 -2.61
CA ARG A 112 -14.01 8.47 -3.49
C ARG A 112 -14.93 7.40 -4.13
N GLY A 113 -14.83 6.14 -3.70
CA GLY A 113 -15.75 5.08 -4.12
C GLY A 113 -17.10 5.11 -3.39
N ASP A 114 -18.06 4.31 -3.85
CA ASP A 114 -19.44 4.34 -3.33
C ASP A 114 -19.82 3.24 -2.33
N GLN A 115 -18.97 2.22 -2.18
CA GLN A 115 -19.18 1.01 -1.37
C GLN A 115 -18.53 1.07 0.03
N PHE A 116 -18.48 -0.05 0.74
CA PHE A 116 -17.68 -0.20 1.96
C PHE A 116 -16.30 -0.78 1.61
N LEU A 117 -15.23 -0.35 2.29
CA LEU A 117 -13.88 -0.88 2.07
C LEU A 117 -13.72 -2.33 2.57
N VAL A 118 -14.47 -2.72 3.61
CA VAL A 118 -14.45 -4.08 4.18
C VAL A 118 -15.86 -4.67 4.29
N SER A 119 -16.04 -5.87 3.76
CA SER A 119 -17.27 -6.68 3.83
C SER A 119 -16.99 -7.98 4.58
N ILE A 120 -17.72 -8.26 5.66
CA ILE A 120 -17.51 -9.44 6.51
C ILE A 120 -18.77 -10.32 6.53
N ASN A 121 -18.67 -11.53 5.96
CA ASN A 121 -19.74 -12.52 5.93
C ASN A 121 -19.18 -13.95 5.97
N ALA A 122 -18.72 -14.36 7.14
CA ALA A 122 -18.08 -15.65 7.36
C ALA A 122 -18.97 -16.66 8.11
N ASP A 123 -18.68 -17.95 7.89
CA ASP A 123 -19.14 -19.06 8.73
C ASP A 123 -18.61 -18.93 10.18
N ARG A 124 -19.00 -19.85 11.06
CA ARG A 124 -18.52 -19.88 12.44
C ARG A 124 -17.00 -20.09 12.53
N GLY A 125 -16.38 -19.30 13.40
CA GLY A 125 -14.97 -19.24 13.74
C GLY A 125 -14.69 -17.87 14.37
N ASP A 126 -13.42 -17.50 14.49
CA ASP A 126 -13.01 -16.17 15.01
C ASP A 126 -12.23 -15.41 13.92
N ILE A 127 -12.35 -14.08 13.85
CA ILE A 127 -11.64 -13.23 12.87
C ILE A 127 -10.95 -12.09 13.62
N LEU A 128 -9.67 -11.85 13.32
CA LEU A 128 -8.91 -10.73 13.86
C LEU A 128 -8.67 -9.67 12.77
N PHE A 129 -9.03 -8.44 13.06
CA PHE A 129 -8.49 -7.23 12.45
C PHE A 129 -7.55 -6.56 13.46
N GLU A 130 -6.30 -6.30 13.11
CA GLU A 130 -5.28 -5.75 14.04
C GLU A 130 -4.41 -4.69 13.35
N ASN A 131 -4.14 -3.54 13.98
CA ASN A 131 -3.32 -2.45 13.41
C ASN A 131 -3.84 -2.01 12.02
N ILE A 132 -5.02 -1.40 11.96
CA ILE A 132 -5.69 -1.01 10.71
C ILE A 132 -5.91 0.51 10.68
N TYR A 133 -5.44 1.20 9.65
CA TYR A 133 -5.70 2.63 9.46
C TYR A 133 -6.64 2.90 8.30
N MET A 134 -7.66 3.71 8.56
CA MET A 134 -8.59 4.32 7.60
C MET A 134 -8.92 5.74 8.12
N GLY A 135 -7.90 6.54 8.40
CA GLY A 135 -8.07 7.87 9.00
C GLY A 135 -8.35 9.00 8.01
N ASP A 136 -7.98 8.84 6.75
CA ASP A 136 -8.15 9.86 5.70
C ASP A 136 -9.63 10.01 5.28
N GLY A 137 -10.44 8.98 5.58
CA GLY A 137 -11.89 9.01 5.44
C GLY A 137 -12.36 8.91 3.99
N ALA A 138 -13.54 9.47 3.72
CA ALA A 138 -14.16 9.36 2.41
C ALA A 138 -15.08 10.53 2.06
N THR A 139 -15.31 10.76 0.77
CA THR A 139 -16.34 11.69 0.27
C THR A 139 -17.64 10.97 -0.09
N LYS A 140 -18.64 11.73 -0.57
CA LYS A 140 -19.87 11.18 -1.21
C LYS A 140 -19.83 11.30 -2.74
N GLU A 141 -18.66 11.56 -3.33
CA GLU A 141 -18.49 11.53 -4.78
C GLU A 141 -18.84 10.13 -5.32
N GLY A 142 -19.37 10.06 -6.55
CA GLY A 142 -19.87 8.83 -7.17
C GLY A 142 -21.12 8.19 -6.54
N SER A 143 -21.33 8.29 -5.22
CA SER A 143 -22.26 7.43 -4.49
C SER A 143 -23.74 7.78 -4.68
N SER A 144 -24.52 6.76 -5.06
CA SER A 144 -25.98 6.81 -5.08
C SER A 144 -26.64 6.57 -3.71
N PHE A 145 -25.85 6.25 -2.69
CA PHE A 145 -26.36 5.83 -1.38
C PHE A 145 -26.62 7.04 -0.46
N VAL A 146 -27.74 7.04 0.26
CA VAL A 146 -28.20 8.17 1.12
C VAL A 146 -27.18 8.59 2.18
N HIS A 147 -26.28 7.69 2.57
CA HIS A 147 -25.23 7.92 3.56
C HIS A 147 -23.80 7.87 2.97
N GLY A 148 -23.63 7.67 1.66
CA GLY A 148 -22.31 7.49 1.05
C GLY A 148 -21.58 6.19 1.45
N PRO A 149 -20.26 6.10 1.17
CA PRO A 149 -19.40 4.98 1.56
C PRO A 149 -19.15 4.92 3.07
N GLY A 150 -18.70 3.75 3.54
CA GLY A 150 -18.29 3.50 4.93
C GLY A 150 -17.06 2.62 5.01
N ALA A 151 -16.48 2.46 6.20
CA ALA A 151 -15.27 1.64 6.36
C ALA A 151 -15.62 0.14 6.37
N VAL A 152 -16.30 -0.34 7.42
CA VAL A 152 -16.54 -1.77 7.66
C VAL A 152 -18.03 -2.11 7.72
N PHE A 153 -18.43 -3.15 6.99
CA PHE A 153 -19.79 -3.72 7.02
C PHE A 153 -19.80 -5.21 7.35
N MET A 154 -20.34 -5.56 8.53
CA MET A 154 -20.63 -6.95 8.89
C MET A 154 -22.04 -7.33 8.44
N HIS A 155 -22.16 -8.40 7.67
CA HIS A 155 -23.44 -8.90 7.14
C HIS A 155 -24.29 -9.63 8.17
N ARG A 156 -25.58 -9.78 7.88
CA ARG A 156 -26.53 -10.57 8.71
C ARG A 156 -26.33 -12.08 8.64
N GLY A 157 -25.57 -12.57 7.66
CA GLY A 157 -25.19 -13.97 7.53
C GLY A 157 -23.93 -14.34 8.30
N ASN A 158 -23.22 -13.38 8.90
CA ASN A 158 -21.98 -13.63 9.62
C ASN A 158 -22.24 -14.42 10.92
N ASP A 159 -21.63 -15.61 11.01
CA ASP A 159 -21.72 -16.53 12.15
C ASP A 159 -20.43 -16.50 13.03
N ALA A 160 -19.40 -15.76 12.59
CA ALA A 160 -18.10 -15.59 13.26
C ALA A 160 -18.10 -14.57 14.41
N SER A 161 -17.21 -14.76 15.37
CA SER A 161 -16.74 -13.69 16.27
C SER A 161 -15.75 -12.80 15.52
N VAL A 162 -15.80 -11.48 15.70
CA VAL A 162 -14.84 -10.55 15.06
C VAL A 162 -14.22 -9.64 16.12
N THR A 163 -12.90 -9.61 16.19
CA THR A 163 -12.14 -8.66 17.00
C THR A 163 -11.54 -7.59 16.08
N PHE A 164 -11.76 -6.33 16.42
CA PHE A 164 -11.00 -5.20 15.88
C PHE A 164 -10.07 -4.73 16.99
N ARG A 165 -8.75 -4.84 16.78
CA ARG A 165 -7.72 -4.31 17.67
C ARG A 165 -6.94 -3.19 16.99
N ARG A 166 -6.64 -2.10 17.70
CA ARG A 166 -5.75 -1.04 17.18
C ARG A 166 -6.19 -0.54 15.81
N CYS A 167 -7.50 -0.34 15.65
CA CYS A 167 -8.07 0.17 14.40
C CYS A 167 -8.36 1.67 14.54
N ASN A 168 -7.92 2.46 13.57
CA ASN A 168 -8.17 3.89 13.44
C ASN A 168 -9.11 4.12 12.26
N VAL A 169 -10.35 4.56 12.51
CA VAL A 169 -11.36 4.74 11.44
C VAL A 169 -12.04 6.09 11.56
N GLN A 170 -11.76 7.01 10.64
CA GLN A 170 -12.22 8.40 10.71
C GLN A 170 -12.88 8.85 9.40
N GLY A 171 -13.62 9.97 9.44
CA GLY A 171 -14.03 10.71 8.23
C GLY A 171 -15.00 10.01 7.27
N PHE A 172 -15.55 8.83 7.59
CA PHE A 172 -16.49 8.15 6.69
C PHE A 172 -17.91 8.77 6.75
N PRO A 173 -18.51 9.10 5.60
CA PRO A 173 -19.90 9.58 5.49
C PRO A 173 -20.96 8.69 6.14
N ASN A 174 -20.72 7.38 6.12
CA ASN A 174 -21.65 6.36 6.57
C ASN A 174 -21.30 5.87 7.99
N ASN A 175 -20.99 4.59 8.17
CA ASN A 175 -20.56 4.04 9.46
C ASN A 175 -19.06 3.77 9.39
N GLY A 176 -18.35 3.96 10.51
CA GLY A 176 -17.02 3.38 10.69
C GLY A 176 -17.14 1.86 10.77
N PHE A 177 -17.63 1.36 11.90
CA PHE A 177 -17.85 -0.07 12.12
C PHE A 177 -19.34 -0.43 12.15
N TYR A 178 -19.93 -0.82 11.01
CA TYR A 178 -21.31 -1.32 10.95
C TYR A 178 -21.38 -2.80 11.38
N CYS A 179 -21.48 -3.02 12.69
CA CYS A 179 -21.54 -4.37 13.28
C CYS A 179 -22.88 -4.71 13.97
N SER A 180 -23.91 -3.83 13.97
CA SER A 180 -25.23 -4.10 14.60
C SER A 180 -25.99 -5.32 14.06
N ASN A 181 -25.49 -5.98 13.02
CA ASN A 181 -26.04 -7.21 12.50
C ASN A 181 -25.71 -8.44 13.38
N THR A 182 -24.77 -8.35 14.34
CA THR A 182 -24.47 -9.40 15.34
C THR A 182 -25.71 -9.89 16.09
N ALA A 183 -26.69 -9.01 16.37
CA ALA A 183 -27.97 -9.39 16.96
C ALA A 183 -28.89 -10.27 16.07
N SER A 184 -28.47 -10.62 14.85
CA SER A 184 -29.20 -11.51 13.94
C SER A 184 -28.87 -12.99 14.13
N GLY A 185 -27.76 -13.30 14.82
CA GLY A 185 -27.15 -14.63 14.81
C GLY A 185 -26.35 -14.93 16.09
N PRO A 186 -25.36 -15.83 15.99
CA PRO A 186 -24.48 -16.23 17.09
C PRO A 186 -23.17 -15.42 17.14
N SER A 187 -22.97 -14.52 16.18
CA SER A 187 -21.80 -13.66 16.03
C SER A 187 -21.73 -12.56 17.09
N SER A 188 -20.53 -12.01 17.24
CA SER A 188 -20.22 -10.92 18.16
C SER A 188 -19.10 -10.05 17.63
N VAL A 189 -19.00 -8.82 18.12
CA VAL A 189 -17.87 -7.92 17.87
C VAL A 189 -17.21 -7.47 19.17
N HIS A 190 -15.87 -7.56 19.23
CA HIS A 190 -15.04 -6.95 20.25
C HIS A 190 -14.24 -5.83 19.60
N PHE A 191 -14.44 -4.60 20.06
CA PHE A 191 -13.55 -3.48 19.76
C PHE A 191 -12.58 -3.36 20.95
N ASP A 192 -11.29 -3.50 20.67
CA ASP A 192 -10.18 -3.57 21.62
C ASP A 192 -9.17 -2.47 21.25
N THR A 193 -9.10 -1.40 22.03
CA THR A 193 -8.08 -0.36 21.84
C THR A 193 -8.19 0.27 20.44
N CYS A 194 -9.35 0.85 20.11
CA CYS A 194 -9.66 1.41 18.77
C CYS A 194 -9.97 2.92 18.84
N PHE A 195 -9.62 3.65 17.79
CA PHE A 195 -9.96 5.07 17.61
C PHE A 195 -10.99 5.27 16.48
N GLY A 196 -11.81 6.33 16.56
CA GLY A 196 -12.51 6.80 15.36
C GLY A 196 -13.30 8.10 15.48
N LYS A 197 -13.13 8.98 14.50
CA LYS A 197 -13.50 10.41 14.52
C LYS A 197 -14.41 10.80 13.36
N ASN A 198 -15.44 11.61 13.59
CA ASN A 198 -16.33 12.16 12.55
C ASN A 198 -16.98 11.13 11.57
N ASN A 199 -17.39 9.95 12.05
CA ASN A 199 -18.09 8.97 11.21
C ASN A 199 -19.60 9.28 11.13
N GLY A 200 -20.07 9.76 9.97
CA GLY A 200 -21.31 10.54 9.78
C GLY A 200 -22.64 9.90 10.20
N VAL A 201 -22.71 8.57 10.34
CA VAL A 201 -23.81 7.86 10.99
C VAL A 201 -23.42 7.46 12.41
N THR A 202 -22.27 6.77 12.57
CA THR A 202 -21.66 6.41 13.85
C THR A 202 -20.28 5.76 13.68
N THR A 203 -19.38 5.88 14.69
CA THR A 203 -18.13 5.10 14.75
C THR A 203 -18.41 3.64 15.14
N PHE A 204 -18.81 3.37 16.39
CA PHE A 204 -19.02 2.01 16.90
C PHE A 204 -20.50 1.61 16.90
N ARG A 205 -20.88 0.63 16.07
CA ARG A 205 -22.26 0.15 15.96
C ARG A 205 -22.37 -1.34 16.20
N CYS A 206 -22.99 -1.73 17.31
CA CYS A 206 -23.08 -3.10 17.82
C CYS A 206 -24.49 -3.40 18.37
N ALA A 207 -24.79 -4.65 18.74
CA ALA A 207 -26.13 -5.04 19.19
C ALA A 207 -26.24 -6.37 19.97
N SER A 208 -25.28 -7.29 19.90
CA SER A 208 -25.36 -8.60 20.56
C SER A 208 -25.07 -8.51 22.05
N GLY A 209 -25.50 -9.52 22.81
CA GLY A 209 -25.20 -9.66 24.25
C GLY A 209 -23.78 -10.12 24.55
N ASN A 210 -23.01 -10.42 23.50
CA ASN A 210 -21.60 -10.77 23.53
C ASN A 210 -20.70 -9.64 22.99
N ASP A 211 -21.28 -8.52 22.55
CA ASP A 211 -20.51 -7.41 21.97
C ASP A 211 -19.84 -6.58 23.08
N VAL A 212 -18.58 -6.18 22.84
CA VAL A 212 -17.73 -5.45 23.79
C VAL A 212 -17.06 -4.26 23.09
N ILE A 213 -16.99 -3.13 23.79
CA ILE A 213 -16.15 -1.97 23.45
C ILE A 213 -15.21 -1.74 24.64
N GLU A 214 -13.90 -1.78 24.41
CA GLU A 214 -12.88 -1.83 25.47
C GLU A 214 -11.65 -1.02 25.05
N ASN A 215 -11.15 -0.14 25.93
CA ASN A 215 -10.04 0.79 25.64
C ASN A 215 -10.25 1.71 24.41
N CYS A 216 -11.49 1.90 23.95
CA CYS A 216 -11.77 2.63 22.71
C CYS A 216 -12.02 4.13 22.93
N VAL A 217 -11.58 4.96 21.99
CA VAL A 217 -11.87 6.41 21.94
C VAL A 217 -12.65 6.74 20.67
N ALA A 218 -13.71 7.54 20.78
CA ALA A 218 -14.40 8.08 19.60
C ALA A 218 -15.10 9.41 19.87
N TYR A 219 -14.95 10.36 18.95
CA TYR A 219 -15.60 11.68 19.07
C TYR A 219 -15.95 12.31 17.73
N ASN A 220 -16.71 13.42 17.79
CA ASN A 220 -16.83 14.34 16.66
C ASN A 220 -16.21 15.70 17.02
N ASP A 221 -15.62 16.38 16.04
CA ASP A 221 -15.06 17.73 16.14
C ASP A 221 -15.41 18.56 14.89
N ASN A 222 -14.47 19.38 14.37
CA ASN A 222 -14.61 20.11 13.11
C ASN A 222 -13.46 19.83 12.13
N THR A 223 -12.80 18.66 12.21
CA THR A 223 -11.80 18.22 11.22
C THR A 223 -12.45 18.16 9.84
N ASP A 224 -11.83 18.85 8.88
CA ASP A 224 -12.19 18.81 7.46
C ASP A 224 -11.28 17.77 6.79
N TYR A 225 -11.86 16.81 6.07
CA TYR A 225 -11.12 15.79 5.32
C TYR A 225 -11.09 16.11 3.81
N GLY A 226 -11.56 17.30 3.42
CA GLY A 226 -11.42 17.82 2.05
C GLY A 226 -12.73 18.00 1.29
N PRO A 227 -12.64 18.49 0.03
CA PRO A 227 -13.79 18.91 -0.75
C PRO A 227 -14.67 17.73 -1.21
N GLY A 228 -15.85 17.57 -0.59
CA GLY A 228 -16.82 16.52 -0.93
C GLY A 228 -18.07 17.02 -1.67
N TYR A 229 -18.41 16.37 -2.79
CA TYR A 229 -19.68 16.60 -3.49
C TYR A 229 -20.88 16.25 -2.59
N GLY A 230 -21.87 17.16 -2.50
CA GLY A 230 -23.07 16.98 -1.66
C GLY A 230 -23.02 17.65 -0.28
N GLY A 231 -21.87 18.22 0.13
CA GLY A 231 -21.73 19.04 1.33
C GLY A 231 -21.30 18.26 2.56
N TYR A 232 -20.01 18.38 2.91
CA TYR A 232 -19.39 17.75 4.06
C TYR A 232 -19.94 18.34 5.37
N THR A 233 -20.58 17.51 6.20
CA THR A 233 -21.19 17.82 7.51
C THR A 233 -21.17 16.60 8.44
N GLU A 234 -20.19 15.72 8.27
CA GLU A 234 -20.00 14.40 8.90
C GLU A 234 -19.85 14.46 10.44
N THR A 235 -19.62 15.65 10.97
CA THR A 235 -19.64 15.97 12.41
C THR A 235 -21.01 15.70 13.08
N ASN A 236 -22.05 15.36 12.30
CA ASN A 236 -23.36 14.86 12.74
C ASN A 236 -23.41 13.33 13.01
N GLY A 237 -22.25 12.65 13.04
CA GLY A 237 -22.10 11.28 13.50
C GLY A 237 -22.34 11.10 15.01
N ARG A 238 -22.27 9.86 15.51
CA ARG A 238 -22.24 9.59 16.97
C ARG A 238 -21.15 8.57 17.33
N PRO A 239 -20.39 8.73 18.41
CA PRO A 239 -19.38 7.77 18.84
C PRO A 239 -19.91 6.33 18.94
N VAL A 240 -21.02 6.12 19.66
CA VAL A 240 -21.58 4.77 19.89
C VAL A 240 -23.07 4.69 19.55
N TRP A 241 -23.46 3.70 18.73
CA TRP A 241 -24.87 3.32 18.52
C TRP A 241 -25.13 1.84 18.80
N VAL A 242 -25.69 1.55 19.98
CA VAL A 242 -26.16 0.21 20.32
C VAL A 242 -27.58 -0.01 19.81
N TRP A 243 -27.73 -0.95 18.88
CA TRP A 243 -29.01 -1.34 18.29
C TRP A 243 -29.78 -2.33 19.18
N ASN A 244 -30.96 -2.75 18.71
CA ASN A 244 -31.79 -3.72 19.43
C ASN A 244 -31.20 -5.14 19.40
N GLY A 245 -31.00 -5.75 20.57
CA GLY A 245 -30.47 -7.11 20.71
C GLY A 245 -30.24 -7.50 22.15
N GLY A 246 -29.00 -7.84 22.51
CA GLY A 246 -28.58 -8.11 23.89
C GLY A 246 -28.13 -6.85 24.64
N THR A 247 -27.38 -7.06 25.72
CA THR A 247 -26.67 -5.98 26.44
C THR A 247 -25.23 -5.92 25.98
N VAL A 248 -24.87 -4.85 25.26
CA VAL A 248 -23.47 -4.54 24.93
C VAL A 248 -22.74 -4.10 26.18
N THR A 249 -21.49 -4.51 26.36
CA THR A 249 -20.64 -4.06 27.47
C THR A 249 -19.61 -3.04 26.99
N ILE A 250 -19.35 -2.01 27.78
CA ILE A 250 -18.35 -0.98 27.49
C ILE A 250 -17.45 -0.79 28.72
N ARG A 251 -16.13 -0.84 28.54
CA ARG A 251 -15.12 -0.60 29.60
C ARG A 251 -14.04 0.35 29.12
N ASP A 252 -13.51 1.14 30.06
CA ASP A 252 -12.29 1.95 29.90
C ASP A 252 -12.23 2.72 28.57
N SER A 253 -13.40 3.16 28.10
CA SER A 253 -13.61 3.75 26.78
C SER A 253 -14.18 5.16 26.90
N HIS A 254 -13.80 6.03 25.99
CA HIS A 254 -14.01 7.47 26.11
C HIS A 254 -14.69 8.09 24.88
N PHE A 255 -15.79 8.82 25.09
CA PHE A 255 -16.62 9.33 24.00
C PHE A 255 -16.97 10.81 24.11
N ALA A 256 -16.96 11.56 23.00
CA ALA A 256 -17.52 12.91 22.97
C ALA A 256 -18.45 13.14 21.78
N ASP A 257 -19.59 13.79 22.06
CA ASP A 257 -20.68 14.06 21.13
C ASP A 257 -20.32 15.06 20.02
N GLY A 258 -19.54 16.09 20.36
CA GLY A 258 -19.11 17.13 19.42
C GLY A 258 -20.28 18.07 19.09
N PRO A 259 -20.51 18.42 17.80
CA PRO A 259 -21.69 19.19 17.41
C PRO A 259 -22.95 18.32 17.22
N TYR A 260 -22.83 16.98 17.19
CA TYR A 260 -23.99 16.09 17.31
C TYR A 260 -24.46 16.03 18.77
N PRO A 261 -25.77 15.96 19.08
CA PRO A 261 -26.23 16.06 20.48
C PRO A 261 -26.07 14.80 21.34
N TYR A 262 -25.47 13.70 20.86
CA TYR A 262 -25.37 12.45 21.62
C TYR A 262 -24.03 11.72 21.44
N SER A 263 -23.33 11.41 22.54
CA SER A 263 -22.13 10.55 22.52
C SER A 263 -22.49 9.06 22.43
N LEU A 264 -23.57 8.66 23.09
CA LEU A 264 -24.09 7.29 23.02
C LEU A 264 -25.61 7.28 22.75
N VAL A 265 -26.02 6.45 21.80
CA VAL A 265 -27.43 6.15 21.53
C VAL A 265 -27.70 4.66 21.74
N ALA A 266 -28.74 4.34 22.50
CA ALA A 266 -29.25 2.98 22.63
C ALA A 266 -30.67 2.88 22.05
N GLY A 267 -30.90 1.86 21.22
CA GLY A 267 -32.16 1.59 20.53
C GLY A 267 -32.20 2.14 19.10
N ALA A 268 -33.04 1.51 18.26
CA ALA A 268 -33.24 1.88 16.86
C ALA A 268 -34.64 1.45 16.39
N ASN A 269 -35.20 2.13 15.38
CA ASN A 269 -36.43 1.72 14.66
C ASN A 269 -37.63 1.33 15.54
N GLY A 270 -37.81 2.00 16.69
CA GLY A 270 -38.90 1.71 17.64
C GLY A 270 -38.64 0.53 18.60
N SER A 271 -37.47 -0.12 18.51
CA SER A 271 -37.04 -1.23 19.36
C SER A 271 -35.95 -0.79 20.36
N PRO A 272 -35.96 -1.31 21.61
CA PRO A 272 -34.94 -1.00 22.61
C PRO A 272 -33.64 -1.76 22.37
N GLY A 273 -32.51 -1.11 22.64
CA GLY A 273 -31.21 -1.74 22.88
C GLY A 273 -30.87 -1.77 24.38
N SER A 274 -29.75 -2.38 24.75
CA SER A 274 -29.28 -2.43 26.13
C SER A 274 -27.76 -2.25 26.22
N VAL A 275 -27.29 -1.49 27.21
CA VAL A 275 -25.87 -1.18 27.41
C VAL A 275 -25.50 -1.22 28.89
N ASN A 276 -24.35 -1.81 29.19
CA ASN A 276 -23.66 -1.69 30.48
C ASN A 276 -22.32 -0.95 30.27
N PHE A 277 -22.26 0.33 30.64
CA PHE A 277 -21.05 1.15 30.56
C PHE A 277 -20.39 1.15 31.94
N GLU A 278 -19.30 0.41 32.10
CA GLU A 278 -18.73 0.02 33.39
C GLU A 278 -17.69 1.04 33.90
N SER A 279 -16.81 1.51 33.01
CA SER A 279 -15.71 2.44 33.28
C SER A 279 -15.32 3.23 32.01
N GLY A 280 -14.49 4.27 32.16
CA GLY A 280 -14.08 5.18 31.08
C GLY A 280 -14.67 6.57 31.26
N GLY A 281 -15.19 7.21 30.21
CA GLY A 281 -15.85 8.52 30.35
C GLY A 281 -16.64 9.00 29.14
N TYR A 282 -17.49 10.00 29.31
CA TYR A 282 -18.19 10.62 28.18
C TYR A 282 -18.46 12.12 28.34
N ARG A 283 -18.54 12.82 27.21
CA ARG A 283 -19.03 14.20 27.08
C ARG A 283 -20.29 14.19 26.20
N GLY A 284 -21.26 15.04 26.53
CA GLY A 284 -22.56 15.08 25.84
C GLY A 284 -23.67 14.24 26.48
N ASP A 285 -24.81 14.14 25.79
CA ASP A 285 -25.99 13.39 26.27
C ASP A 285 -25.99 11.91 25.84
N ILE A 286 -26.66 11.07 26.63
CA ILE A 286 -26.88 9.64 26.34
C ILE A 286 -28.36 9.39 26.01
N GLN A 287 -28.66 9.11 24.75
CA GLN A 287 -30.03 8.87 24.29
C GLN A 287 -30.49 7.43 24.59
N ARG A 288 -31.58 7.30 25.36
CA ARG A 288 -32.28 6.03 25.63
C ARG A 288 -33.54 5.94 24.77
N ALA A 289 -33.37 5.73 23.46
CA ALA A 289 -34.48 5.65 22.51
C ALA A 289 -35.34 4.39 22.74
N SER A 290 -36.61 4.41 22.34
CA SER A 290 -37.51 3.24 22.31
C SER A 290 -37.68 2.46 23.63
N GLY A 291 -37.35 3.05 24.79
CA GLY A 291 -37.37 2.36 26.08
C GLY A 291 -36.09 1.57 26.42
N SER A 292 -34.99 1.86 25.74
CA SER A 292 -33.68 1.23 25.95
C SER A 292 -33.10 1.44 27.35
N THR A 293 -32.33 0.46 27.80
CA THR A 293 -31.55 0.52 29.05
C THR A 293 -30.11 0.92 28.77
N VAL A 294 -29.62 1.95 29.46
CA VAL A 294 -28.19 2.24 29.54
C VAL A 294 -27.85 2.41 31.02
N SER A 295 -27.21 1.40 31.58
CA SER A 295 -26.54 1.46 32.88
C SER A 295 -25.21 2.18 32.70
N VAL A 296 -24.90 3.09 33.62
CA VAL A 296 -23.61 3.81 33.70
C VAL A 296 -23.06 3.56 35.09
N GLY A 297 -21.85 3.01 35.17
CA GLY A 297 -21.18 2.65 36.42
C GLY A 297 -20.55 3.85 37.13
N ASP A 298 -20.29 3.70 38.42
CA ASP A 298 -19.67 4.75 39.26
C ASP A 298 -18.23 5.12 38.83
N ALA A 299 -17.61 4.33 37.94
CA ALA A 299 -16.28 4.54 37.37
C ALA A 299 -16.29 5.20 35.98
N VAL A 300 -17.44 5.62 35.46
CA VAL A 300 -17.56 6.38 34.20
C VAL A 300 -17.53 7.87 34.50
N SER A 301 -16.54 8.59 33.98
CA SER A 301 -16.38 10.04 34.16
C SER A 301 -17.27 10.87 33.22
N THR A 302 -17.43 12.16 33.52
CA THR A 302 -17.96 13.17 32.57
C THR A 302 -16.85 13.97 31.87
N SER A 303 -15.62 13.48 31.95
CA SER A 303 -14.40 14.10 31.42
C SER A 303 -13.63 13.01 30.66
N PRO A 304 -14.04 12.71 29.41
CA PRO A 304 -13.35 11.72 28.60
C PRO A 304 -11.93 12.18 28.27
N ASP A 305 -10.98 11.25 28.29
CA ASP A 305 -9.77 11.42 27.50
C ASP A 305 -10.14 11.27 26.01
N LEU A 306 -9.48 12.01 25.13
CA LEU A 306 -9.73 12.03 23.69
C LEU A 306 -8.43 11.87 22.88
N SER A 307 -7.34 11.46 23.54
CA SER A 307 -6.13 10.94 22.92
C SER A 307 -6.40 9.76 21.97
N VAL A 308 -5.46 9.49 21.07
CA VAL A 308 -5.43 8.23 20.32
C VAL A 308 -4.87 7.16 21.27
N PRO A 309 -5.54 6.00 21.47
CA PRO A 309 -5.04 4.96 22.37
C PRO A 309 -3.68 4.38 21.95
N ASP A 310 -2.84 4.03 22.93
CA ASP A 310 -1.47 3.53 22.72
C ASP A 310 -1.38 2.41 21.66
N GLY A 311 -0.53 2.62 20.65
CA GLY A 311 -0.31 1.67 19.55
C GLY A 311 -1.46 1.54 18.55
N VAL A 312 -2.44 2.44 18.54
CA VAL A 312 -3.33 2.64 17.38
C VAL A 312 -2.54 3.43 16.31
N PRO A 313 -2.40 2.94 15.07
CA PRO A 313 -1.64 3.64 14.02
C PRO A 313 -2.31 4.97 13.63
N THR A 314 -1.51 5.99 13.37
CA THR A 314 -1.95 7.36 13.05
C THR A 314 -1.84 7.77 11.58
N SER A 315 -1.18 6.96 10.76
CA SER A 315 -1.11 7.08 9.29
C SER A 315 -1.32 5.70 8.62
N ALA A 316 -1.37 5.65 7.29
CA ALA A 316 -1.56 4.38 6.58
C ALA A 316 -0.27 3.54 6.57
N GLU A 317 0.88 4.19 6.53
CA GLU A 317 2.24 3.65 6.48
C GLU A 317 2.61 3.03 7.84
N ALA A 318 2.30 3.72 8.94
CA ALA A 318 2.43 3.22 10.31
C ALA A 318 1.50 2.02 10.61
N ALA A 319 0.40 1.88 9.85
CA ALA A 319 -0.39 0.66 9.86
C ALA A 319 0.26 -0.43 9.00
N ALA A 320 0.65 -0.11 7.75
CA ALA A 320 1.18 -1.07 6.77
C ALA A 320 2.46 -1.76 7.24
N SER A 321 3.44 -1.00 7.74
CA SER A 321 4.68 -1.50 8.37
C SER A 321 4.45 -2.16 9.75
N GLY A 322 3.31 -1.90 10.38
CA GLY A 322 3.01 -2.38 11.74
C GLY A 322 3.78 -1.65 12.85
N THR A 323 4.41 -0.50 12.57
CA THR A 323 5.08 0.38 13.53
C THR A 323 4.07 1.12 14.42
N ALA A 324 3.33 0.34 15.22
CA ALA A 324 2.33 0.84 16.17
C ALA A 324 2.96 1.86 17.15
N SER A 325 2.60 3.13 16.97
CA SER A 325 3.26 4.31 17.57
C SER A 325 3.62 4.12 19.05
N ALA A 326 4.92 4.23 19.35
CA ALA A 326 5.46 3.98 20.66
C ALA A 326 5.73 5.29 21.43
N ASP A 327 5.07 5.40 22.57
CA ASP A 327 5.24 6.39 23.65
C ASP A 327 4.69 7.82 23.44
N SER A 328 3.69 8.16 24.25
CA SER A 328 3.43 9.53 24.74
C SER A 328 2.88 9.48 26.18
N GLY A 329 3.43 8.56 26.99
CA GLY A 329 2.95 8.13 28.31
C GLY A 329 3.13 9.15 29.43
N THR A 330 2.37 10.24 29.39
CA THR A 330 2.47 11.40 30.31
C THR A 330 2.00 11.12 31.76
N GLY A 331 2.80 10.36 32.51
CA GLY A 331 2.61 10.07 33.93
C GLY A 331 2.95 11.24 34.87
N GLY A 332 2.07 12.25 34.96
CA GLY A 332 2.35 13.50 35.68
C GLY A 332 2.36 13.45 37.22
N ALA A 333 3.15 14.35 37.83
CA ALA A 333 3.08 14.69 39.26
C ALA A 333 3.46 16.16 39.52
N ASP A 334 2.69 16.85 40.38
CA ASP A 334 2.95 18.22 40.84
C ASP A 334 3.78 18.24 42.14
N SER A 335 4.95 18.89 42.15
CA SER A 335 5.51 19.68 43.30
C SER A 335 6.95 20.21 43.06
N THR A 336 7.06 21.52 42.83
CA THR A 336 8.04 22.48 43.42
C THR A 336 9.56 22.19 43.57
N ASP A 337 10.33 23.21 43.16
CA ASP A 337 11.63 23.73 43.67
C ASP A 337 12.96 23.36 42.95
N ASP A 338 13.51 24.41 42.31
CA ASP A 338 14.92 24.83 42.12
C ASP A 338 15.99 23.96 41.41
N GLU A 339 16.36 24.43 40.20
CA GLU A 339 17.74 24.74 39.74
C GLU A 339 18.83 23.62 39.74
N ALA A 340 19.08 23.02 38.57
CA ALA A 340 20.38 23.13 37.86
C ALA A 340 20.41 22.35 36.52
N ASP A 341 21.14 22.91 35.56
CA ASP A 341 21.51 22.39 34.23
C ASP A 341 21.90 20.90 34.19
N GLU A 342 21.35 20.13 33.23
CA GLU A 342 22.08 19.66 32.03
C GLU A 342 21.12 19.80 30.81
N GLU A 343 21.65 20.10 29.62
CA GLU A 343 20.92 20.06 28.34
C GLU A 343 21.26 18.74 27.60
N ASP A 344 20.59 18.47 26.47
CA ASP A 344 20.53 17.18 25.75
C ASP A 344 19.68 16.09 26.48
N ASP A 345 19.03 15.15 25.79
CA ASP A 345 19.29 14.66 24.43
C ASP A 345 17.98 14.27 23.69
N ASP A 346 17.28 15.28 23.14
CA ASP A 346 16.20 15.12 22.14
C ASP A 346 16.76 15.31 20.70
N GLN A 347 18.08 15.21 20.50
CA GLN A 347 18.71 15.38 19.19
C GLN A 347 18.57 14.09 18.36
N LEU A 348 18.24 14.23 17.07
CA LEU A 348 18.13 13.07 16.16
C LEU A 348 19.47 12.28 16.11
N PRO A 349 19.41 10.93 16.14
CA PRO A 349 20.52 10.09 16.61
C PRO A 349 21.73 10.04 15.67
N ASN A 350 21.50 10.13 14.36
CA ASN A 350 22.55 10.13 13.35
C ASN A 350 22.91 11.56 12.94
N VAL A 351 24.09 11.73 12.36
CA VAL A 351 24.53 13.00 11.74
C VAL A 351 25.22 12.74 10.41
N ILE A 352 24.84 13.50 9.39
CA ILE A 352 25.53 13.60 8.10
C ILE A 352 26.21 14.97 8.01
N LEU A 353 27.44 14.99 7.51
CA LEU A 353 28.30 16.17 7.40
C LEU A 353 28.90 16.22 5.99
N PHE A 354 28.64 17.32 5.28
CA PHE A 354 29.22 17.65 3.99
C PHE A 354 30.39 18.62 4.21
N ASP A 355 31.63 18.14 4.02
CA ASP A 355 32.86 18.91 4.17
C ASP A 355 33.39 19.31 2.78
N GLY A 356 33.05 20.52 2.34
CA GLY A 356 33.44 21.02 1.01
C GLY A 356 34.93 21.41 0.91
N ASP A 357 35.40 21.56 -0.34
CA ASP A 357 36.81 21.82 -0.67
C ASP A 357 37.01 23.19 -1.35
N ASP A 358 38.25 23.73 -1.33
CA ASP A 358 38.56 25.05 -1.93
C ASP A 358 38.82 25.02 -3.45
N SER A 359 38.68 23.85 -4.09
CA SER A 359 38.84 23.67 -5.54
C SER A 359 37.59 23.96 -6.38
N ASP A 360 36.40 23.49 -5.98
CA ASP A 360 35.13 23.81 -6.66
C ASP A 360 33.89 23.63 -5.74
N VAL A 361 32.73 24.07 -6.22
CA VAL A 361 31.43 23.92 -5.55
C VAL A 361 30.93 22.47 -5.61
N THR A 362 30.28 22.01 -4.54
CA THR A 362 29.59 20.71 -4.49
C THR A 362 28.11 20.90 -4.19
N ARG A 363 27.24 20.20 -4.94
CA ARG A 363 25.81 20.05 -4.63
C ARG A 363 25.58 18.70 -3.94
N TYR A 364 24.60 18.63 -3.06
CA TYR A 364 24.15 17.37 -2.46
C TYR A 364 22.62 17.33 -2.36
N GLU A 365 22.09 16.12 -2.40
CA GLU A 365 20.68 15.78 -2.16
C GLU A 365 20.65 14.39 -1.50
N PHE A 366 19.86 14.22 -0.43
CA PHE A 366 19.79 12.95 0.29
C PHE A 366 18.41 12.73 0.94
N GLU A 367 18.00 11.47 1.05
CA GLU A 367 16.76 11.03 1.71
C GLU A 367 17.04 9.95 2.78
N VAL A 368 16.22 9.95 3.83
CA VAL A 368 16.34 9.10 5.03
C VAL A 368 14.98 8.52 5.42
N ASP A 369 14.93 7.33 6.02
CA ASP A 369 13.66 6.67 6.40
C ASP A 369 12.98 7.27 7.66
N GLY A 370 13.35 8.50 8.05
CA GLY A 370 12.89 9.19 9.26
C GLY A 370 13.00 10.71 9.21
N ASP A 371 12.83 11.37 10.36
CA ASP A 371 12.92 12.83 10.48
C ASP A 371 14.36 13.34 10.20
N VAL A 372 14.49 14.51 9.55
CA VAL A 372 15.77 15.23 9.32
C VAL A 372 15.70 16.69 9.80
N GLU A 373 16.77 17.18 10.44
CA GLU A 373 16.89 18.56 10.96
C GLU A 373 18.28 19.19 10.67
N PRO A 374 18.36 20.50 10.36
CA PRO A 374 19.64 21.20 10.19
C PRO A 374 20.50 21.22 11.46
N SER A 375 21.81 21.07 11.31
CA SER A 375 22.76 20.91 12.42
C SER A 375 23.96 21.86 12.33
N ASN A 376 24.54 22.17 13.48
CA ASN A 376 25.79 22.94 13.60
C ASN A 376 27.01 22.04 13.93
N TYR A 377 26.88 20.74 13.67
CA TYR A 377 27.89 19.72 13.95
C TYR A 377 29.25 20.04 13.30
N GLU A 378 30.35 19.78 14.03
CA GLU A 378 31.73 20.19 13.69
C GLU A 378 31.89 21.66 13.22
N GLY A 379 30.96 22.54 13.61
CA GLY A 379 30.97 23.96 13.26
C GLY A 379 30.36 24.27 11.89
N ALA A 380 29.57 23.35 11.33
CA ALA A 380 28.76 23.57 10.13
C ALA A 380 27.81 24.78 10.26
N THR A 381 27.47 25.35 9.11
CA THR A 381 26.49 26.43 9.00
C THR A 381 25.09 25.84 8.91
N ILE A 382 24.19 26.30 9.77
CA ILE A 382 22.74 26.20 9.52
C ILE A 382 22.41 27.39 8.63
N ASP A 383 22.13 27.13 7.34
CA ASP A 383 21.63 28.14 6.41
C ASP A 383 20.09 28.12 6.34
N ASP A 384 19.48 29.28 6.15
CA ASP A 384 18.05 29.42 5.85
C ASP A 384 17.76 29.10 4.36
N GLU A 385 18.79 28.93 3.52
CA GLU A 385 18.71 28.57 2.08
C GLU A 385 18.87 27.05 1.79
N ALA A 386 19.04 26.19 2.80
CA ALA A 386 18.96 24.73 2.64
C ALA A 386 17.49 24.29 2.53
N GLU A 387 17.13 23.50 1.50
CA GLU A 387 15.75 23.07 1.28
C GLU A 387 15.54 21.67 1.89
N ILE A 388 14.53 21.56 2.76
CA ILE A 388 14.06 20.31 3.36
C ILE A 388 12.56 20.19 3.09
N GLU A 389 12.14 19.10 2.47
CA GLU A 389 10.73 18.75 2.26
C GLU A 389 10.47 17.33 2.81
N ASP A 390 9.87 17.28 4.00
CA ASP A 390 9.67 16.09 4.84
C ASP A 390 10.97 15.28 5.12
N SER A 391 11.23 14.19 4.40
CA SER A 391 12.41 13.30 4.55
C SER A 391 13.60 13.68 3.66
N LEU A 392 13.37 14.47 2.60
CA LEU A 392 14.36 14.86 1.60
C LEU A 392 15.05 16.17 1.99
N ALA A 393 16.37 16.24 1.86
CA ALA A 393 17.17 17.44 2.11
C ALA A 393 18.23 17.67 1.02
N SER A 394 18.32 18.91 0.51
CA SER A 394 19.34 19.29 -0.48
C SER A 394 19.97 20.66 -0.25
N GLY A 395 21.19 20.83 -0.77
CA GLY A 395 22.01 22.01 -0.52
C GLY A 395 23.33 22.05 -1.29
N VAL A 396 24.21 22.98 -0.89
CA VAL A 396 25.43 23.33 -1.64
C VAL A 396 26.56 23.77 -0.69
N VAL A 397 27.74 23.14 -0.80
CA VAL A 397 28.98 23.53 -0.09
C VAL A 397 30.09 23.97 -1.05
N ALA A 398 31.01 24.82 -0.57
CA ALA A 398 32.32 25.04 -1.19
C ALA A 398 33.40 25.11 -0.10
N ASP A 399 34.00 26.26 0.23
CA ASP A 399 34.98 26.36 1.34
C ASP A 399 34.33 26.38 2.76
N TRP A 400 33.20 25.70 2.92
CA TRP A 400 32.42 25.60 4.16
C TRP A 400 31.81 24.20 4.37
N LYS A 401 31.08 24.05 5.49
CA LYS A 401 30.47 22.81 5.96
C LYS A 401 28.98 22.98 6.16
N ASP A 402 28.21 22.01 5.70
CA ASP A 402 26.79 21.84 6.03
C ASP A 402 26.61 20.52 6.78
N ALA A 403 25.68 20.45 7.73
CA ALA A 403 25.41 19.23 8.47
C ALA A 403 23.94 19.13 8.84
N PHE A 404 23.45 17.89 8.91
CA PHE A 404 22.07 17.57 9.28
C PHE A 404 22.09 16.43 10.28
N ARG A 405 21.16 16.43 11.23
CA ARG A 405 20.87 15.24 12.02
C ARG A 405 19.66 14.53 11.42
N PHE A 406 19.68 13.21 11.50
CA PHE A 406 18.55 12.40 11.03
C PHE A 406 18.26 11.26 12.01
N SER A 407 17.02 10.82 12.01
CA SER A 407 16.63 9.51 12.54
C SER A 407 16.47 8.53 11.38
N GLY A 408 16.55 7.24 11.69
CA GLY A 408 16.52 6.23 10.64
C GLY A 408 17.88 6.02 9.95
N ASP A 409 17.88 5.23 8.89
CA ASP A 409 19.02 4.97 8.02
C ASP A 409 18.97 5.88 6.77
N LEU A 410 20.09 5.97 6.05
CA LEU A 410 20.24 6.81 4.85
C LEU A 410 19.88 5.97 3.62
N GLU A 411 18.85 6.38 2.87
CA GLU A 411 18.33 5.62 1.72
C GLU A 411 19.00 6.06 0.41
N GLU A 412 18.98 7.35 0.09
CA GLU A 412 19.54 7.92 -1.14
C GLU A 412 20.55 9.05 -0.82
N LEU A 413 21.63 9.15 -1.60
CA LEU A 413 22.67 10.19 -1.46
C LEU A 413 23.33 10.53 -2.81
N THR A 414 22.92 11.65 -3.41
CA THR A 414 23.59 12.21 -4.60
C THR A 414 24.56 13.32 -4.18
N VAL A 415 25.79 13.29 -4.72
CA VAL A 415 26.81 14.34 -4.50
C VAL A 415 27.52 14.70 -5.81
N ASP A 416 27.32 15.92 -6.28
CA ASP A 416 27.92 16.49 -7.49
C ASP A 416 28.99 17.52 -7.10
N GLY A 417 30.23 17.07 -6.92
CA GLY A 417 31.41 17.91 -6.64
C GLY A 417 32.42 17.31 -5.65
N PRO A 418 33.50 18.06 -5.31
CA PRO A 418 34.65 17.55 -4.55
C PRO A 418 34.49 17.36 -3.03
N ALA A 419 33.31 17.58 -2.43
CA ALA A 419 33.12 17.48 -0.98
C ALA A 419 33.33 16.05 -0.43
N THR A 420 33.78 15.96 0.83
CA THR A 420 33.81 14.70 1.58
C THR A 420 32.54 14.56 2.41
N VAL A 421 31.80 13.46 2.24
CA VAL A 421 30.65 13.11 3.10
C VAL A 421 31.11 12.26 4.27
N LEU A 422 30.59 12.55 5.46
CA LEU A 422 30.74 11.70 6.64
C LEU A 422 29.38 11.46 7.29
N VAL A 423 29.08 10.21 7.61
CA VAL A 423 27.96 9.81 8.47
C VAL A 423 28.53 9.30 9.79
N ASN A 424 28.14 9.91 10.90
CA ASN A 424 28.57 9.52 12.26
C ASN A 424 30.10 9.40 12.42
N ASP A 425 30.86 10.39 11.93
CA ASP A 425 32.34 10.43 11.86
C ASP A 425 33.00 9.39 10.91
N GLU A 426 32.25 8.51 10.24
CA GLU A 426 32.77 7.58 9.23
C GLU A 426 32.55 8.16 7.82
N ALA A 427 33.64 8.25 7.03
CA ALA A 427 33.56 8.75 5.67
C ALA A 427 32.98 7.66 4.75
N ILE A 428 31.93 8.03 4.00
CA ILE A 428 31.18 7.13 3.13
C ILE A 428 31.44 7.45 1.65
N ASP A 429 31.16 6.47 0.78
CA ASP A 429 31.11 6.66 -0.66
C ASP A 429 29.63 6.88 -1.05
N PRO A 430 29.23 7.98 -1.71
CA PRO A 430 27.86 8.19 -2.17
C PRO A 430 27.34 7.02 -3.02
N ALA A 431 28.21 6.35 -3.79
CA ALA A 431 27.85 5.22 -4.65
C ALA A 431 27.59 3.90 -3.90
N ASP A 432 27.65 3.88 -2.55
CA ASP A 432 27.15 2.78 -1.70
C ASP A 432 25.66 2.96 -1.32
N TYR A 433 24.99 4.05 -1.75
CA TYR A 433 23.60 4.44 -1.42
C TYR A 433 22.75 4.64 -2.68
N GLY A 434 21.42 4.72 -2.51
CA GLY A 434 20.46 4.72 -3.62
C GLY A 434 20.06 3.31 -4.07
N ASP A 435 19.34 3.26 -5.19
CA ASP A 435 18.74 2.05 -5.75
C ASP A 435 19.82 1.03 -6.19
N ASP A 436 19.65 -0.27 -5.96
CA ASP A 436 20.65 -1.27 -6.40
C ASP A 436 20.62 -1.34 -7.94
N LEU A 437 21.64 -0.77 -8.60
CA LEU A 437 21.74 -0.65 -10.07
C LEU A 437 22.63 -1.78 -10.68
N PRO A 438 22.11 -2.99 -10.93
CA PRO A 438 22.90 -4.13 -11.40
C PRO A 438 23.27 -4.07 -12.89
N HIS A 439 22.52 -3.31 -13.69
CA HIS A 439 22.71 -3.26 -15.14
C HIS A 439 23.61 -2.10 -15.56
N VAL A 440 24.41 -2.32 -16.60
CA VAL A 440 25.34 -1.34 -17.16
C VAL A 440 25.02 -1.12 -18.65
N LEU A 441 24.78 0.13 -19.04
CA LEU A 441 24.58 0.53 -20.44
C LEU A 441 25.75 1.41 -20.90
N GLU A 442 26.39 1.05 -22.01
CA GLU A 442 27.47 1.82 -22.61
C GLU A 442 27.06 2.32 -24.01
N VAL A 443 27.33 3.60 -24.31
CA VAL A 443 27.03 4.25 -25.58
C VAL A 443 28.30 4.84 -26.19
N GLU A 444 28.88 4.21 -27.22
CA GLU A 444 30.12 4.62 -27.89
C GLU A 444 29.81 5.43 -29.18
N GLY A 445 30.32 6.67 -29.25
CA GLY A 445 30.14 7.57 -30.39
C GLY A 445 31.11 7.29 -31.54
N GLN A 446 30.62 7.31 -32.79
CA GLN A 446 31.41 6.93 -33.98
C GLN A 446 32.06 8.10 -34.73
N GLY A 447 32.42 9.18 -34.03
CA GLY A 447 33.10 10.37 -34.58
C GLY A 447 32.16 11.37 -35.27
N SER A 448 30.87 11.31 -34.95
CA SER A 448 29.87 12.34 -35.27
C SER A 448 28.99 12.56 -34.03
N PRO A 449 28.68 13.81 -33.64
CA PRO A 449 27.82 14.08 -32.49
C PRO A 449 26.48 13.38 -32.65
N THR A 450 26.14 12.54 -31.67
CA THR A 450 24.95 11.70 -31.63
C THR A 450 24.27 11.95 -30.28
N SER A 451 23.12 12.61 -30.30
CA SER A 451 22.29 12.76 -29.10
C SER A 451 21.51 11.47 -28.87
N PHE A 452 21.11 11.19 -27.63
CA PHE A 452 20.32 10.01 -27.32
C PHE A 452 19.46 10.18 -26.08
N GLU A 453 18.41 9.36 -25.99
CA GLU A 453 17.48 9.21 -24.88
C GLU A 453 17.40 7.71 -24.52
N ILE A 454 17.38 7.41 -23.23
CA ILE A 454 17.29 6.06 -22.65
C ILE A 454 16.16 6.08 -21.63
N THR A 455 15.28 5.09 -21.63
CA THR A 455 14.27 4.91 -20.56
C THR A 455 14.29 3.48 -20.02
N VAL A 456 14.11 3.34 -18.71
CA VAL A 456 14.13 2.08 -17.97
C VAL A 456 12.86 1.93 -17.13
N GLU A 457 12.61 0.77 -16.53
CA GLU A 457 11.48 0.56 -15.60
C GLU A 457 11.77 1.05 -14.16
N GLY A 458 13.05 1.11 -13.75
CA GLY A 458 13.49 1.58 -12.45
C GLY A 458 14.21 2.93 -12.53
N THR A 459 15.31 3.05 -11.80
CA THR A 459 16.17 4.24 -11.72
C THR A 459 17.35 4.10 -12.69
N ILE A 460 17.82 5.20 -13.28
CA ILE A 460 19.02 5.25 -14.14
C ILE A 460 19.95 6.39 -13.70
N GLU A 461 21.25 6.12 -13.68
CA GLU A 461 22.31 7.06 -13.29
C GLU A 461 23.43 7.12 -14.31
N LEU A 462 24.22 8.21 -14.27
CA LEU A 462 25.46 8.34 -15.02
C LEU A 462 26.62 7.71 -14.23
N ALA A 463 27.43 6.88 -14.88
CA ALA A 463 28.56 6.20 -14.22
C ALA A 463 29.90 6.54 -14.91
N GLY A 464 30.70 7.41 -14.31
CA GLY A 464 32.07 7.68 -14.77
C GLY A 464 32.79 8.82 -14.02
N ASP A 465 34.09 8.65 -13.78
CA ASP A 465 34.96 9.66 -13.16
C ASP A 465 35.39 10.80 -14.12
N ASP A 466 35.25 10.59 -15.43
CA ASP A 466 35.65 11.54 -16.48
C ASP A 466 34.43 12.39 -16.89
N ASP A 467 34.37 13.62 -16.36
CA ASP A 467 33.41 14.67 -16.73
C ASP A 467 33.33 14.86 -18.27
N PRO A 468 32.16 14.71 -18.91
CA PRO A 468 32.04 14.86 -20.35
C PRO A 468 32.30 16.33 -20.76
N GLU A 469 33.40 16.58 -21.49
CA GLU A 469 33.91 17.92 -21.85
C GLU A 469 32.93 18.87 -22.62
N ASP A 470 31.68 18.45 -22.91
CA ASP A 470 30.61 19.25 -23.50
C ASP A 470 29.27 19.06 -22.74
N GLU A 471 28.71 20.15 -22.18
CA GLU A 471 27.52 20.22 -21.32
C GLU A 471 26.21 19.69 -21.99
N ALA A 472 25.86 18.40 -21.82
CA ALA A 472 24.60 17.85 -22.39
C ALA A 472 23.90 16.71 -21.63
N THR A 473 24.50 16.08 -20.61
CA THR A 473 23.83 14.99 -19.88
C THR A 473 22.73 15.53 -18.96
N THR A 474 21.55 14.91 -18.98
CA THR A 474 20.44 15.15 -18.06
C THR A 474 19.83 13.81 -17.68
N VAL A 475 19.76 13.54 -16.38
CA VAL A 475 19.08 12.37 -15.81
C VAL A 475 17.86 12.85 -15.02
N SER A 476 16.76 12.10 -15.08
CA SER A 476 15.48 12.47 -14.47
C SER A 476 14.67 11.22 -14.13
N GLY A 477 14.96 10.60 -12.98
CA GLY A 477 14.28 9.38 -12.54
C GLY A 477 14.59 8.21 -13.49
N SER A 478 13.58 7.68 -14.17
CA SER A 478 13.69 6.52 -15.07
C SER A 478 14.20 6.84 -16.49
N THR A 479 14.63 8.08 -16.77
CA THR A 479 15.06 8.51 -18.11
C THR A 479 16.39 9.27 -18.08
N GLY A 480 17.32 8.91 -18.97
CA GLY A 480 18.58 9.59 -19.19
C GLY A 480 18.71 10.12 -20.62
N GLN A 481 19.10 11.38 -20.78
CA GLN A 481 19.40 12.05 -22.05
C GLN A 481 20.86 12.50 -22.07
N SER A 482 21.57 12.36 -23.19
CA SER A 482 22.94 12.88 -23.35
C SER A 482 23.34 13.03 -24.83
N THR A 483 24.62 13.32 -25.12
CA THR A 483 25.20 13.42 -26.47
C THR A 483 26.66 12.97 -26.47
N VAL A 484 27.02 12.06 -27.39
CA VAL A 484 28.37 11.50 -27.53
C VAL A 484 28.96 11.76 -28.91
N THR A 485 30.28 11.92 -29.03
CA THR A 485 30.97 12.13 -30.33
C THR A 485 32.08 11.12 -30.63
N ASP A 486 33.19 11.16 -29.89
CA ASP A 486 34.40 10.31 -30.10
C ASP A 486 34.75 9.48 -28.83
N GLY A 487 33.84 9.39 -27.86
CA GLY A 487 34.04 8.71 -26.56
C GLY A 487 32.92 7.71 -26.25
N THR A 488 32.91 7.21 -25.00
CA THR A 488 31.85 6.32 -24.48
C THR A 488 31.20 6.99 -23.28
N GLN A 489 29.87 7.00 -23.23
CA GLN A 489 29.12 7.34 -22.02
C GLN A 489 28.58 6.05 -21.38
N THR A 490 28.84 5.86 -20.10
CA THR A 490 28.36 4.72 -19.34
C THR A 490 27.28 5.15 -18.34
N PHE A 491 26.24 4.33 -18.22
CA PHE A 491 25.12 4.48 -17.29
C PHE A 491 24.98 3.20 -16.47
N ARG A 492 24.40 3.32 -15.28
CA ARG A 492 23.90 2.18 -14.49
C ARG A 492 22.40 2.31 -14.30
N PHE A 493 21.68 1.19 -14.18
CA PHE A 493 20.24 1.23 -13.94
C PHE A 493 19.66 -0.01 -13.23
N SER A 494 18.45 0.17 -12.69
CA SER A 494 17.59 -0.87 -12.11
C SER A 494 16.35 -1.12 -12.99
N GLY A 495 15.71 -2.29 -12.85
CA GLY A 495 14.60 -2.72 -13.72
C GLY A 495 15.04 -3.07 -15.15
N ALA A 496 14.08 -3.16 -16.08
CA ALA A 496 14.36 -3.45 -17.49
C ALA A 496 14.64 -2.19 -18.32
N LEU A 497 15.46 -2.32 -19.36
CA LEU A 497 15.65 -1.31 -20.41
C LEU A 497 14.42 -1.30 -21.34
N THR A 498 13.76 -0.15 -21.50
CA THR A 498 12.50 -0.03 -22.25
C THR A 498 12.63 0.79 -23.55
N ASP A 499 13.42 1.86 -23.55
CA ASP A 499 13.69 2.71 -24.72
C ASP A 499 15.18 3.01 -24.88
N VAL A 500 15.65 3.02 -26.14
CA VAL A 500 16.98 3.55 -26.54
C VAL A 500 16.84 4.31 -27.86
N THR A 501 16.55 5.60 -27.81
CA THR A 501 16.33 6.45 -28.99
C THR A 501 17.61 7.23 -29.34
N LEU A 502 18.20 6.95 -30.50
CA LEU A 502 19.32 7.74 -31.06
C LEU A 502 18.78 8.92 -31.91
N ILE A 503 19.28 10.12 -31.63
CA ILE A 503 18.83 11.39 -32.22
C ILE A 503 19.99 12.06 -32.99
N ASP A 504 19.79 12.26 -34.29
CA ASP A 504 20.69 12.97 -35.21
C ASP A 504 22.14 12.43 -35.34
N GLY A 505 22.40 11.15 -35.06
CA GLY A 505 23.72 10.53 -35.28
C GLY A 505 23.74 8.98 -35.41
N GLU A 506 24.92 8.38 -35.22
CA GLU A 506 25.18 6.93 -35.25
C GLU A 506 26.13 6.57 -34.08
N ALA A 507 25.67 5.74 -33.15
CA ALA A 507 26.42 5.26 -31.98
C ALA A 507 26.26 3.73 -31.82
N THR A 508 27.22 3.09 -31.16
CA THR A 508 27.10 1.69 -30.72
C THR A 508 26.54 1.67 -29.30
N VAL A 509 25.60 0.78 -29.00
CA VAL A 509 25.05 0.59 -27.65
C VAL A 509 25.29 -0.84 -27.19
N SER A 510 25.70 -1.02 -25.93
CA SER A 510 25.84 -2.34 -25.32
C SER A 510 25.28 -2.38 -23.90
N LEU A 511 24.54 -3.45 -23.60
CA LEU A 511 23.93 -3.74 -22.30
C LEU A 511 24.67 -4.91 -21.65
N ASP A 512 25.14 -4.74 -20.41
CA ASP A 512 25.90 -5.72 -19.63
C ASP A 512 27.13 -6.32 -20.38
N GLY A 513 27.67 -5.55 -21.33
CA GLY A 513 28.79 -5.92 -22.19
C GLY A 513 28.45 -6.72 -23.46
N GLU A 514 27.16 -6.84 -23.83
CA GLU A 514 26.70 -7.39 -25.12
C GLU A 514 26.13 -6.26 -26.00
N GLU A 515 26.56 -6.19 -27.27
CA GLU A 515 26.13 -5.18 -28.26
C GLU A 515 24.66 -5.41 -28.63
N ILE A 516 23.81 -4.39 -28.44
CA ILE A 516 22.37 -4.41 -28.75
C ILE A 516 22.05 -3.51 -29.95
N ASP A 517 21.01 -3.85 -30.71
CA ASP A 517 20.44 -2.94 -31.70
C ASP A 517 19.44 -2.01 -30.97
N PRO A 518 19.63 -0.67 -30.96
CA PRO A 518 18.67 0.25 -30.35
C PRO A 518 17.24 0.09 -30.91
N ALA A 519 17.09 -0.38 -32.16
CA ALA A 519 15.79 -0.61 -32.79
C ALA A 519 15.05 -1.87 -32.29
N ASP A 520 15.67 -2.72 -31.46
CA ASP A 520 14.97 -3.78 -30.71
C ASP A 520 14.36 -3.24 -29.38
N TYR A 521 14.65 -1.98 -29.01
CA TYR A 521 14.14 -1.27 -27.83
C TYR A 521 13.31 -0.05 -28.28
N GLY A 522 12.46 0.50 -27.40
CA GLY A 522 11.56 1.62 -27.72
C GLY A 522 10.35 1.26 -28.59
N ASP A 523 10.28 0.04 -29.16
CA ASP A 523 9.19 -0.40 -30.03
C ASP A 523 8.71 -1.86 -29.72
N HIS A 524 8.39 -2.07 -28.43
CA HIS A 524 7.48 -3.08 -27.86
C HIS A 524 8.01 -4.40 -27.25
N GLU A 525 7.49 -4.73 -26.05
CA GLU A 525 7.26 -6.12 -25.64
C GLU A 525 6.62 -6.91 -26.80
N VAL A 526 7.07 -8.15 -27.02
CA VAL A 526 6.66 -8.94 -28.18
C VAL A 526 5.27 -9.58 -27.96
N LEU A 527 4.24 -8.73 -27.89
CA LEU A 527 2.89 -9.15 -27.46
C LEU A 527 2.37 -10.31 -28.34
N PRO A 528 1.89 -11.41 -27.72
CA PRO A 528 1.83 -12.72 -28.38
C PRO A 528 0.65 -12.92 -29.34
N HIS A 529 -0.33 -12.02 -29.38
CA HIS A 529 -1.60 -12.21 -30.10
C HIS A 529 -1.82 -11.13 -31.16
N ALA A 530 -2.41 -11.50 -32.29
CA ALA A 530 -2.64 -10.58 -33.42
C ALA A 530 -4.14 -10.35 -33.64
N LEU A 531 -4.53 -9.09 -33.75
CA LEU A 531 -5.84 -8.66 -34.23
C LEU A 531 -5.66 -7.96 -35.57
N VAL A 532 -6.40 -8.37 -36.60
CA VAL A 532 -6.37 -7.75 -37.94
C VAL A 532 -7.79 -7.35 -38.34
N ILE A 533 -7.95 -6.11 -38.79
CA ILE A 533 -9.18 -5.56 -39.36
C ILE A 533 -8.94 -5.36 -40.87
N ASP A 534 -9.67 -6.09 -41.73
CA ASP A 534 -9.55 -6.01 -43.19
C ASP A 534 -10.72 -5.25 -43.82
N GLY A 535 -10.44 -4.03 -44.29
CA GLY A 535 -11.37 -3.23 -45.09
C GLY A 535 -11.28 -3.47 -46.60
N THR A 536 -10.26 -4.16 -47.13
CA THR A 536 -10.03 -4.26 -48.59
C THR A 536 -11.18 -4.91 -49.38
N ASN A 537 -12.03 -5.66 -48.68
CA ASN A 537 -13.22 -6.32 -49.22
C ASN A 537 -14.55 -5.64 -48.81
N ALA A 538 -14.51 -4.59 -48.00
CA ALA A 538 -15.67 -3.82 -47.54
C ALA A 538 -16.30 -2.98 -48.68
N SER A 539 -17.58 -2.62 -48.54
CA SER A 539 -18.29 -1.83 -49.55
C SER A 539 -18.44 -0.35 -49.19
N GLU A 540 -18.35 -0.01 -47.91
CA GLU A 540 -18.23 1.36 -47.37
C GLU A 540 -17.19 1.34 -46.21
N PRO A 541 -16.61 2.50 -45.80
CA PRO A 541 -15.67 2.55 -44.67
C PRO A 541 -16.29 1.99 -43.38
N SER A 542 -15.50 1.27 -42.60
CA SER A 542 -15.91 0.62 -41.36
C SER A 542 -15.12 1.18 -40.17
N THR A 543 -15.80 1.61 -39.12
CA THR A 543 -15.14 2.03 -37.87
C THR A 543 -15.21 0.92 -36.82
N TYR A 544 -14.20 0.82 -35.95
CA TYR A 544 -14.14 -0.18 -34.90
C TYR A 544 -13.60 0.41 -33.59
N SER A 545 -13.87 -0.30 -32.49
CA SER A 545 -13.24 -0.06 -31.19
C SER A 545 -13.17 -1.34 -30.38
N PHE A 546 -12.07 -1.56 -29.67
CA PHE A 546 -11.88 -2.73 -28.82
C PHE A 546 -11.05 -2.41 -27.57
N GLU A 547 -11.11 -3.28 -26.56
CA GLU A 547 -10.24 -3.27 -25.39
C GLU A 547 -9.72 -4.68 -25.13
N ALA A 548 -8.42 -4.83 -24.81
CA ALA A 548 -7.83 -6.10 -24.40
C ALA A 548 -7.51 -6.10 -22.90
N SER A 549 -7.39 -7.28 -22.28
CA SER A 549 -7.03 -7.37 -20.86
C SER A 549 -5.55 -7.06 -20.60
N GLY A 550 -4.66 -7.29 -21.58
CA GLY A 550 -3.25 -6.89 -21.56
C GLY A 550 -2.96 -5.65 -22.41
N ALA A 551 -1.69 -5.39 -22.69
CA ALA A 551 -1.25 -4.28 -23.55
C ALA A 551 -1.75 -4.44 -25.01
N VAL A 552 -1.82 -3.33 -25.76
CA VAL A 552 -2.25 -3.30 -27.17
C VAL A 552 -1.48 -2.26 -27.96
N VAL A 553 -0.91 -2.63 -29.11
CA VAL A 553 -0.02 -1.77 -29.91
C VAL A 553 -0.21 -1.96 -31.42
N LYS A 554 0.02 -0.92 -32.23
CA LYS A 554 -0.18 -0.95 -33.69
C LYS A 554 0.85 -1.83 -34.39
N SER A 555 0.54 -2.33 -35.59
CA SER A 555 1.49 -3.12 -36.38
C SER A 555 1.25 -3.16 -37.89
N THR A 556 2.33 -3.38 -38.63
CA THR A 556 2.35 -3.70 -40.06
C THR A 556 2.08 -5.18 -40.38
N TYR A 557 1.64 -5.98 -39.39
CA TYR A 557 1.42 -7.41 -39.56
C TYR A 557 0.42 -7.73 -40.69
N ARG A 558 0.83 -8.64 -41.60
CA ARG A 558 0.14 -8.95 -42.88
C ARG A 558 0.02 -7.75 -43.84
N ASP A 559 1.06 -6.93 -43.92
CA ASP A 559 1.14 -5.74 -44.79
C ASP A 559 0.08 -4.66 -44.44
N ALA A 560 -0.31 -4.60 -43.16
CA ALA A 560 -1.20 -3.57 -42.62
C ALA A 560 -0.53 -2.19 -42.55
N THR A 561 -1.35 -1.13 -42.48
CA THR A 561 -0.91 0.25 -42.31
C THR A 561 -0.77 0.62 -40.82
N ILE A 562 0.16 1.53 -40.54
CA ILE A 562 0.22 2.29 -39.29
C ILE A 562 0.13 3.76 -39.71
N ASP A 563 -0.91 4.44 -39.25
CA ASP A 563 -1.14 5.87 -39.48
C ASP A 563 -1.77 6.55 -38.24
N ASP A 564 -2.10 7.84 -38.36
CA ASP A 564 -2.62 8.70 -37.30
C ASP A 564 -4.17 8.80 -37.25
N GLU A 565 -4.92 8.06 -38.08
CA GLU A 565 -6.38 7.98 -37.95
C GLU A 565 -6.79 7.02 -36.81
N ASP A 566 -5.98 5.99 -36.54
CA ASP A 566 -6.14 5.06 -35.42
C ASP A 566 -5.61 5.65 -34.09
N VAL A 567 -6.34 5.40 -32.99
CA VAL A 567 -6.03 5.89 -31.64
C VAL A 567 -5.93 4.73 -30.65
N VAL A 568 -4.84 4.70 -29.88
CA VAL A 568 -4.60 3.75 -28.77
C VAL A 568 -4.51 4.55 -27.47
N GLU A 569 -5.35 4.23 -26.50
CA GLU A 569 -5.40 4.83 -25.15
C GLU A 569 -5.20 3.70 -24.12
N GLY A 570 -3.95 3.39 -23.80
CA GLY A 570 -3.58 2.28 -22.92
C GLY A 570 -3.93 0.91 -23.54
N ARG A 571 -4.98 0.26 -23.02
CA ARG A 571 -5.48 -1.04 -23.52
C ARG A 571 -6.65 -0.92 -24.49
N ALA A 572 -7.19 0.28 -24.69
CA ALA A 572 -8.35 0.55 -25.53
C ALA A 572 -7.93 1.17 -26.88
N VAL A 573 -8.60 0.74 -27.95
CA VAL A 573 -8.30 1.15 -29.33
C VAL A 573 -9.56 1.62 -30.03
N ARG A 574 -9.43 2.65 -30.88
CA ARG A 574 -10.48 3.11 -31.81
C ARG A 574 -9.85 3.40 -33.16
N GLY A 575 -10.46 2.92 -34.25
CA GLY A 575 -9.88 3.01 -35.58
C GLY A 575 -10.87 2.91 -36.73
N ALA A 576 -10.36 3.00 -37.96
CA ALA A 576 -11.20 2.99 -39.16
C ALA A 576 -10.49 2.44 -40.41
N VAL A 577 -11.04 1.37 -41.00
CA VAL A 577 -10.59 0.87 -42.31
C VAL A 577 -11.51 1.34 -43.44
N SER A 578 -10.95 1.65 -44.61
CA SER A 578 -11.74 1.66 -45.86
C SER A 578 -11.27 0.69 -46.93
N ASN A 579 -10.02 0.80 -47.42
CA ASN A 579 -9.52 -0.07 -48.50
C ASN A 579 -8.12 -0.63 -48.20
N TRP A 580 -7.82 -0.77 -46.91
CA TRP A 580 -6.55 -1.20 -46.34
C TRP A 580 -6.80 -2.17 -45.17
N LEU A 581 -5.74 -2.59 -44.48
CA LEU A 581 -5.78 -3.39 -43.27
C LEU A 581 -5.17 -2.58 -42.13
N ASP A 582 -5.80 -2.65 -40.96
CA ASP A 582 -5.17 -2.25 -39.70
C ASP A 582 -4.83 -3.52 -38.92
N ALA A 583 -3.70 -3.54 -38.22
CA ALA A 583 -3.31 -4.68 -37.39
C ALA A 583 -2.69 -4.24 -36.06
N TYR A 584 -2.87 -5.09 -35.05
CA TYR A 584 -2.47 -4.84 -33.68
C TYR A 584 -1.83 -6.09 -33.09
N TRP A 585 -0.78 -5.90 -32.29
CA TRP A 585 -0.34 -6.91 -31.32
C TRP A 585 -1.00 -6.62 -29.96
N PHE A 586 -1.38 -7.67 -29.25
CA PHE A 586 -1.96 -7.56 -27.91
C PHE A 586 -1.58 -8.75 -27.03
N ASP A 587 -1.75 -8.58 -25.73
CA ASP A 587 -1.70 -9.66 -24.73
C ASP A 587 -3.07 -9.86 -24.04
N GLY A 588 -3.29 -11.05 -23.51
CA GLY A 588 -4.54 -11.42 -22.83
C GLY A 588 -5.73 -11.61 -23.77
N ASP A 589 -6.96 -11.46 -23.28
CA ASP A 589 -8.19 -11.64 -24.08
C ASP A 589 -8.74 -10.30 -24.58
N ILE A 590 -9.46 -10.30 -25.71
CA ILE A 590 -10.28 -9.16 -26.15
C ILE A 590 -11.57 -9.11 -25.32
N GLU A 591 -11.73 -8.10 -24.48
CA GLU A 591 -12.82 -7.99 -23.49
C GLU A 591 -14.07 -7.30 -24.06
N GLU A 592 -13.89 -6.19 -24.79
CA GLU A 592 -14.95 -5.53 -25.58
C GLU A 592 -14.53 -5.39 -27.04
N PHE A 593 -15.48 -5.57 -27.96
CA PHE A 593 -15.28 -5.37 -29.39
C PHE A 593 -16.55 -4.86 -30.07
N THR A 594 -16.47 -3.70 -30.74
CA THR A 594 -17.52 -3.11 -31.55
C THR A 594 -17.01 -2.82 -32.97
N LEU A 595 -17.79 -3.20 -33.98
CA LEU A 595 -17.57 -2.90 -35.39
C LEU A 595 -18.83 -2.27 -36.00
N CYS A 596 -18.65 -1.16 -36.71
CA CYS A 596 -19.69 -0.45 -37.46
C CYS A 596 -19.30 -0.36 -38.95
N GLY A 597 -19.59 -1.42 -39.70
CA GLY A 597 -19.38 -1.50 -41.15
C GLY A 597 -19.46 -2.93 -41.66
N ASP A 598 -18.81 -3.23 -42.79
CA ASP A 598 -18.73 -4.57 -43.40
C ASP A 598 -17.30 -5.12 -43.59
N ALA A 599 -16.31 -4.52 -42.93
CA ALA A 599 -14.95 -5.07 -42.79
C ALA A 599 -14.91 -6.45 -42.10
N THR A 600 -13.84 -7.21 -42.35
CA THR A 600 -13.58 -8.52 -41.74
C THR A 600 -12.64 -8.41 -40.54
N VAL A 601 -12.80 -9.28 -39.55
CA VAL A 601 -12.01 -9.29 -38.30
C VAL A 601 -11.39 -10.67 -38.12
N ASP A 602 -10.08 -10.74 -37.89
CA ASP A 602 -9.33 -11.98 -37.65
C ASP A 602 -8.52 -11.85 -36.34
N VAL A 603 -8.98 -12.53 -35.29
CA VAL A 603 -8.31 -12.59 -33.97
C VAL A 603 -7.53 -13.90 -33.89
N GLN A 604 -6.24 -13.82 -33.60
CA GLN A 604 -5.35 -14.97 -33.54
C GLN A 604 -4.48 -14.93 -32.28
N TYR A 605 -4.60 -15.96 -31.44
CA TYR A 605 -3.83 -16.10 -30.21
C TYR A 605 -2.56 -16.91 -30.45
N ASN A 606 -1.44 -16.51 -29.83
CA ASN A 606 -0.11 -17.13 -29.91
C ASN A 606 0.40 -17.27 -31.35
N VAL A 607 0.48 -16.14 -32.06
CA VAL A 607 0.94 -16.06 -33.47
C VAL A 607 2.46 -15.94 -33.57
N ARG A 608 3.07 -15.29 -32.58
CA ARG A 608 4.51 -15.25 -32.36
C ARG A 608 4.84 -16.38 -31.37
N GLU A 609 5.86 -17.19 -31.69
CA GLU A 609 6.41 -18.15 -30.72
C GLU A 609 7.27 -17.35 -29.71
N GLN A 610 7.11 -17.65 -28.42
CA GLN A 610 7.95 -17.19 -27.31
C GLN A 610 9.12 -18.17 -27.14
#